data_AF-A0A8X6PF79-F1
#
_entry.id   AF-A0A8X6PF79-F1
#
_cell.length_a   1.000
_cell.length_b   1.000
_cell.length_c   1.000
_cell.angle_alpha   90.00
_cell.angle_beta   90.00
_cell.angle_gamma   90.00
#
_symmetry.space_group_name_H-M   'P 1'
#
loop_
_entity.id
_entity.type
_entity.pdbx_description
1 polymer ?
#
loop_
_entity_poly.entity_id
_entity_poly.type
_entity_poly.pdbx_seq_one_letter_code
_entity_poly.pdbx_strand_id
1 'polypeptide(L)'
;MQEDTEAAVLKMASFIDDEKYAEPLRKDKEKLKNVVKFSSFKSMKEAAEKRVEKILSMSEEEILSSDISKGERMSFLRIRERSDASKAKNNSHIMNNIRKGIIGDWRNYFTEDQSTRMDGKFSDITKGTELVNLWKNYM
;
A
#
# COMPACT_ATOMS: atom_id res chain seq x y z
N MET A 1 -5.30 8.97 -7.48
CA MET A 1 -4.30 7.90 -7.72
C MET A 1 -4.94 6.70 -8.41
N GLN A 2 -5.92 6.01 -7.81
CA GLN A 2 -6.56 4.86 -8.48
C GLN A 2 -7.46 5.25 -9.68
N GLU A 3 -8.06 6.44 -9.67
CA GLU A 3 -8.83 6.96 -10.82
C GLU A 3 -7.98 7.10 -12.10
N ASP A 4 -6.80 7.69 -11.95
CA ASP A 4 -5.84 7.90 -13.03
C ASP A 4 -4.42 7.73 -12.47
N THR A 5 -3.92 6.50 -12.57
CA THR A 5 -2.60 6.13 -12.05
C THR A 5 -1.49 6.66 -12.94
N GLU A 6 -1.69 6.70 -14.27
CA GLU A 6 -0.69 7.21 -15.21
C GLU A 6 -0.44 8.70 -14.98
N ALA A 7 -1.50 9.51 -14.91
CA ALA A 7 -1.36 10.94 -14.64
C ALA A 7 -0.74 11.20 -13.26
N ALA A 8 -1.12 10.42 -12.24
CA ALA A 8 -0.53 10.54 -10.91
C ALA A 8 0.98 10.22 -10.91
N VAL A 9 1.39 9.15 -11.60
CA VAL A 9 2.81 8.78 -11.75
C VAL A 9 3.59 9.88 -12.44
N LEU A 10 3.08 10.43 -13.54
CA LEU A 10 3.74 11.52 -14.26
C LEU A 10 3.83 12.78 -13.40
N LYS A 11 2.77 13.13 -12.68
CA LYS A 11 2.76 14.29 -11.76
C LYS A 11 3.79 14.13 -10.64
N MET A 12 3.91 12.94 -10.06
CA MET A 12 4.92 12.64 -9.04
C MET A 12 6.34 12.69 -9.61
N ALA A 13 6.55 12.13 -10.80
CA ALA A 13 7.85 12.19 -11.47
C ALA A 13 8.28 13.64 -11.73
N SER A 14 7.37 14.48 -12.24
CA SER A 14 7.60 15.91 -12.46
C SER A 14 7.92 16.68 -11.17
N PHE A 15 7.24 16.33 -10.08
CA PHE A 15 7.49 16.93 -8.78
C PHE A 15 8.88 16.61 -8.25
N ILE A 16 9.38 15.39 -8.50
CA ILE A 16 10.72 14.98 -8.07
C ILE A 16 11.79 15.64 -8.95
N ASP A 17 11.72 15.42 -10.27
CA ASP A 17 12.60 16.02 -11.28
C ASP A 17 12.01 15.79 -12.68
N ASP A 18 11.64 16.87 -13.36
CA ASP A 18 10.97 16.78 -14.65
C ASP A 18 11.88 16.23 -15.75
N GLU A 19 13.14 16.69 -15.81
CA GLU A 19 14.08 16.27 -16.85
C GLU A 19 14.57 14.83 -16.64
N LYS A 20 14.84 14.46 -15.39
CA LYS A 20 15.42 13.17 -15.03
C LYS A 20 14.39 12.05 -14.93
N TYR A 21 13.20 12.33 -14.41
CA TYR A 21 12.18 11.29 -14.14
C TYR A 21 10.93 11.42 -14.99
N ALA A 22 10.39 12.62 -15.24
CA ALA A 22 9.14 12.75 -16.00
C ALA A 22 9.34 12.61 -17.51
N GLU A 23 10.31 13.33 -18.08
CA GLU A 23 10.60 13.34 -19.52
C GLU A 23 10.88 11.94 -20.08
N PRO A 24 11.68 11.07 -19.43
CA PRO A 24 11.86 9.70 -19.89
C PRO A 24 10.56 8.89 -19.92
N LEU A 25 9.66 9.10 -18.96
CA LEU A 25 8.36 8.40 -18.91
C LEU A 25 7.37 8.92 -19.96
N ARG A 26 7.43 10.22 -20.30
CA ARG A 26 6.62 10.80 -21.39
C ARG A 26 7.06 10.32 -22.77
N LYS A 27 8.38 10.20 -22.99
CA LYS A 27 8.97 9.78 -24.28
C LYS A 27 8.88 8.28 -24.49
N ASP A 28 9.04 7.50 -23.43
CA ASP A 28 9.05 6.04 -23.48
C ASP A 28 7.81 5.48 -22.77
N LYS A 29 6.78 5.19 -23.57
CA LYS A 29 5.52 4.62 -23.08
C LYS A 29 5.70 3.25 -22.44
N GLU A 30 6.73 2.48 -22.81
CA GLU A 30 6.98 1.18 -22.19
C GLU A 30 7.49 1.35 -20.76
N LYS A 31 8.38 2.32 -20.52
CA LYS A 31 8.81 2.66 -19.15
C LYS A 31 7.64 3.10 -18.28
N LEU A 32 6.77 3.97 -18.78
CA LEU A 32 5.57 4.38 -18.04
C LEU A 32 4.67 3.17 -17.72
N LYS A 33 4.39 2.32 -18.70
CA LYS A 33 3.60 1.08 -18.50
C LYS A 33 4.24 0.16 -17.47
N ASN A 34 5.56 0.02 -17.47
CA ASN A 34 6.27 -0.79 -16.49
C ASN A 34 6.14 -0.20 -15.08
N VAL A 35 6.31 1.12 -14.91
CA VAL A 35 6.12 1.78 -13.62
C VAL A 35 4.69 1.55 -13.11
N VAL A 36 3.66 1.76 -13.93
CA VAL A 36 2.26 1.54 -13.56
C VAL A 36 2.00 0.07 -13.22
N LYS A 37 2.51 -0.86 -14.03
CA LYS A 37 2.37 -2.31 -13.79
C LYS A 37 2.97 -2.72 -12.46
N PHE A 38 4.24 -2.38 -12.21
CA PHE A 38 4.96 -2.81 -11.01
C PHE A 38 4.53 -2.06 -9.74
N SER A 39 3.92 -0.88 -9.87
CA SER A 39 3.25 -0.18 -8.76
C SER A 39 1.77 -0.57 -8.58
N SER A 40 1.24 -1.48 -9.40
CA SER A 40 -0.15 -1.94 -9.27
C SER A 40 -0.38 -2.73 -7.99
N PHE A 41 -1.60 -2.70 -7.46
CA PHE A 41 -1.98 -3.47 -6.28
C PHE A 41 -1.63 -4.95 -6.40
N LYS A 42 -1.92 -5.56 -7.56
CA LYS A 42 -1.61 -6.96 -7.84
C LYS A 42 -0.11 -7.25 -7.73
N SER A 43 0.71 -6.47 -8.44
CA SER A 43 2.17 -6.68 -8.43
C SER A 43 2.77 -6.45 -7.05
N MET A 44 2.33 -5.43 -6.32
CA MET A 44 2.83 -5.20 -4.96
C MET A 44 2.39 -6.32 -4.01
N LYS A 45 1.15 -6.81 -4.12
CA LYS A 45 0.63 -7.91 -3.30
C LYS A 45 1.42 -9.20 -3.52
N GLU A 46 1.62 -9.58 -4.78
CA GLU A 46 2.42 -10.76 -5.14
C GLU A 46 3.87 -10.63 -4.65
N ALA A 47 4.47 -9.44 -4.75
CA ALA A 47 5.83 -9.19 -4.26
C ALA A 47 5.92 -9.29 -2.72
N ALA A 48 4.92 -8.77 -2.00
CA ALA A 48 4.86 -8.88 -0.54
C ALA A 48 4.67 -10.34 -0.11
N GLU A 49 3.75 -11.07 -0.72
CA GLU A 49 3.52 -12.50 -0.41
C GLU A 49 4.79 -13.34 -0.62
N LYS A 50 5.48 -13.15 -1.76
CA LYS A 50 6.76 -13.81 -2.02
C LYS A 50 7.84 -13.45 -1.01
N ARG A 51 7.88 -12.18 -0.56
CA ARG A 51 8.83 -11.74 0.46
C ARG A 51 8.58 -12.44 1.79
N VAL A 52 7.32 -12.57 2.18
CA VAL A 52 6.91 -13.28 3.41
C VAL A 52 7.26 -14.76 3.34
N GLU A 53 6.93 -15.42 2.22
CA GLU A 53 7.28 -16.83 1.99
C GLU A 53 8.79 -17.05 2.11
N LYS A 54 9.59 -16.21 1.45
CA LYS A 54 11.06 -16.25 1.56
C LYS A 54 11.52 -16.15 3.02
N ILE A 55 11.00 -15.18 3.78
CA ILE A 55 11.38 -14.98 5.18
C ILE A 55 11.02 -16.18 6.04
N LEU A 56 9.82 -16.74 5.86
CA LEU A 56 9.37 -17.93 6.60
C LEU A 56 10.21 -19.18 6.28
N SER A 57 10.84 -19.21 5.10
CA SER A 57 11.76 -20.29 4.70
C SER A 57 13.21 -20.11 5.18
N MET A 58 13.57 -18.93 5.69
CA MET A 58 14.94 -18.62 6.14
C MET A 58 15.23 -19.13 7.57
N SER A 59 16.49 -19.50 7.82
CA SER A 59 17.00 -19.79 9.17
C SER A 59 17.16 -18.52 10.02
N GLU A 60 17.42 -18.68 11.32
CA GLU A 60 17.69 -17.52 12.19
C GLU A 60 18.94 -16.77 11.75
N GLU A 61 19.98 -17.54 11.44
CA GLU A 61 21.29 -17.08 11.04
C GLU A 61 21.21 -16.33 9.71
N GLU A 62 20.40 -16.83 8.77
CA GLU A 62 20.12 -16.17 7.50
C GLU A 62 19.38 -14.84 7.70
N ILE A 63 18.41 -14.77 8.62
CA ILE A 63 17.70 -13.52 8.95
C ILE A 63 18.68 -12.51 9.57
N LEU A 64 19.50 -12.95 10.53
CA LEU A 64 20.44 -12.09 11.25
C LEU A 64 21.53 -11.53 10.33
N SER A 65 22.01 -12.32 9.38
CA SER A 65 23.04 -11.95 8.41
C SER A 65 22.51 -11.23 7.17
N SER A 66 21.19 -11.19 6.96
CA SER A 66 20.58 -10.50 5.82
C SER A 66 20.73 -8.97 5.88
N ASP A 67 20.76 -8.34 4.71
CA ASP A 67 20.86 -6.88 4.52
C ASP A 67 19.54 -6.13 4.77
N ILE A 68 18.67 -6.67 5.63
CA ILE A 68 17.42 -6.00 6.01
C ILE A 68 17.64 -5.12 7.24
N SER A 69 16.79 -4.11 7.42
CA SER A 69 16.93 -3.19 8.54
C SER A 69 16.79 -3.90 9.89
N LYS A 70 17.36 -3.31 10.96
CA LYS A 70 17.23 -3.85 12.32
C LYS A 70 15.76 -4.04 12.74
N GLY A 71 14.88 -3.11 12.36
CA GLY A 71 13.44 -3.21 12.64
C GLY A 71 12.78 -4.38 11.92
N GLU A 72 13.16 -4.64 10.67
CA GLU A 72 12.68 -5.78 9.89
C GLU A 72 13.18 -7.11 10.46
N ARG A 73 14.48 -7.22 10.81
CA ARG A 73 15.02 -8.42 11.49
C ARG A 73 14.23 -8.77 12.74
N MET A 74 14.01 -7.79 13.62
CA MET A 74 13.27 -8.01 14.87
C MET A 74 11.81 -8.41 14.61
N SER A 75 11.19 -7.85 13.57
CA SER A 75 9.82 -8.20 13.20
C SER A 75 9.75 -9.65 12.71
N PHE A 76 10.71 -10.10 11.91
CA PHE A 76 10.75 -11.45 11.36
C PHE A 76 11.03 -12.52 12.43
N LEU A 77 11.96 -12.25 13.35
CA LEU A 77 12.21 -13.14 14.48
C LEU A 77 10.96 -13.32 15.35
N ARG A 78 10.25 -12.22 15.66
CA ARG A 78 8.98 -12.28 16.42
C ARG A 78 7.88 -13.06 15.71
N ILE A 79 7.81 -12.97 14.39
CA ILE A 79 6.83 -13.73 13.60
C ILE A 79 7.13 -15.22 13.69
N ARG A 80 8.41 -15.58 13.59
CA ARG A 80 8.87 -16.96 13.68
C ARG A 80 8.67 -17.56 15.08
N GLU A 81 8.97 -16.81 16.13
CA GLU A 81 8.70 -17.22 17.52
C GLU A 81 7.20 -17.43 17.80
N ARG A 82 6.34 -16.63 17.16
CA ARG A 82 4.87 -16.74 17.29
C ARG A 82 4.25 -17.78 16.37
N SER A 83 4.98 -18.20 15.33
CA SER A 83 4.57 -19.29 14.46
C SER A 83 4.93 -20.62 15.11
N ASP A 84 4.03 -21.13 15.95
CA ASP A 84 3.80 -22.57 15.99
C ASP A 84 3.60 -23.00 14.52
N ALA A 85 4.38 -23.94 13.98
CA ALA A 85 4.37 -24.28 12.55
C ALA A 85 2.96 -24.68 12.03
N SER A 86 2.04 -25.05 12.93
CA SER A 86 0.63 -25.35 12.67
C SER A 86 -0.30 -24.12 12.57
N LYS A 87 0.07 -22.95 13.10
CA LYS A 87 -0.75 -21.72 13.15
C LYS A 87 -0.29 -20.61 12.21
N ALA A 88 0.93 -20.70 11.66
CA ALA A 88 1.52 -19.71 10.75
C ALA A 88 0.65 -19.45 9.50
N LYS A 89 0.01 -20.49 8.96
CA LYS A 89 -0.89 -20.39 7.78
C LYS A 89 -2.11 -19.48 8.02
N ASN A 90 -2.63 -19.43 9.26
CA ASN A 90 -3.78 -18.60 9.60
C ASN A 90 -3.39 -17.16 10.00
N ASN A 91 -2.11 -16.93 10.29
CA ASN A 91 -1.56 -15.62 10.68
C ASN A 91 -0.88 -14.88 9.51
N SER A 92 -1.23 -15.21 8.25
CA SER A 92 -0.82 -14.48 7.04
C SER A 92 -1.11 -12.97 7.13
N HIS A 93 -2.08 -12.56 7.96
CA HIS A 93 -2.36 -11.15 8.23
C HIS A 93 -1.22 -10.37 8.89
N ILE A 94 -0.29 -11.02 9.61
CA ILE A 94 0.79 -10.32 10.33
C ILE A 94 1.78 -9.62 9.38
N MET A 95 1.84 -10.05 8.12
CA MET A 95 2.71 -9.44 7.11
C MET A 95 1.96 -8.91 5.89
N ASN A 96 0.62 -8.97 5.89
CA ASN A 96 -0.18 -8.55 4.75
C ASN A 96 -0.48 -7.04 4.80
N ASN A 97 0.56 -6.23 4.55
CA ASN A 97 0.43 -4.77 4.42
C ASN A 97 -0.39 -4.36 3.18
N ILE A 98 -0.76 -5.30 2.31
CA ILE A 98 -1.43 -5.07 1.01
C ILE A 98 -2.73 -5.88 0.94
N ARG A 99 -3.76 -5.37 1.62
CA ARG A 99 -4.98 -6.13 1.95
C ARG A 99 -5.98 -6.31 0.78
N LYS A 100 -6.75 -5.26 0.46
CA LYS A 100 -7.85 -5.30 -0.55
C LYS A 100 -7.66 -4.36 -1.74
N GLY A 101 -7.10 -3.16 -1.53
CA GLY A 101 -6.84 -2.22 -2.62
C GLY A 101 -8.09 -1.64 -3.30
N ILE A 102 -9.21 -1.53 -2.59
CA ILE A 102 -10.49 -1.03 -3.12
C ILE A 102 -10.95 0.22 -2.37
N ILE A 103 -11.65 1.11 -3.08
CA ILE A 103 -12.28 2.31 -2.51
C ILE A 103 -13.65 1.93 -1.96
N GLY A 104 -14.04 2.53 -0.83
CA GLY A 104 -15.40 2.39 -0.28
C GLY A 104 -15.65 1.15 0.58
N ASP A 105 -14.64 0.30 0.82
CA ASP A 105 -14.79 -0.92 1.65
C ASP A 105 -15.32 -0.63 3.06
N TRP A 106 -15.17 0.59 3.56
CA TRP A 106 -15.70 1.04 4.86
C TRP A 106 -17.21 0.85 4.98
N ARG A 107 -17.97 0.94 3.87
CA ARG A 107 -19.43 0.74 3.84
C ARG A 107 -19.84 -0.68 4.26
N ASN A 108 -18.93 -1.65 4.17
CA ASN A 108 -19.16 -3.02 4.64
C ASN A 108 -18.99 -3.19 6.15
N TYR A 109 -18.46 -2.18 6.84
CA TYR A 109 -18.12 -2.26 8.27
C TYR A 109 -18.82 -1.21 9.12
N PHE A 110 -19.25 -0.09 8.52
CA PHE A 110 -19.92 0.99 9.22
C PHE A 110 -21.43 0.75 9.23
N THR A 111 -22.07 0.98 10.36
CA THR A 111 -23.53 1.18 10.40
C THR A 111 -23.91 2.52 9.75
N GLU A 112 -25.19 2.71 9.47
CA GLU A 112 -25.70 3.98 8.95
C GLU A 112 -25.38 5.15 9.88
N ASP A 113 -25.70 5.03 11.18
CA ASP A 113 -25.36 6.02 12.21
C ASP A 113 -23.86 6.36 12.26
N GLN A 114 -22.99 5.36 12.15
CA GLN A 114 -21.54 5.57 12.13
C GLN A 114 -21.08 6.33 10.89
N SER A 115 -21.70 6.04 9.74
CA SER A 115 -21.44 6.72 8.47
C SER A 115 -21.85 8.18 8.56
N THR A 116 -23.10 8.44 8.97
CA THR A 116 -23.62 9.81 9.14
C THR A 116 -22.78 10.62 10.12
N ARG A 117 -22.36 10.01 11.24
CA ARG A 117 -21.49 10.68 12.22
C ARG A 117 -20.11 11.02 11.63
N MET A 118 -19.55 10.15 10.79
CA MET A 118 -18.27 10.41 10.13
C MET A 118 -18.39 11.56 9.13
N ASP A 119 -19.43 11.57 8.31
CA ASP A 119 -19.69 12.61 7.31
C ASP A 119 -19.91 13.99 7.95
N GLY A 120 -20.65 14.02 9.06
CA GLY A 120 -20.84 15.24 9.86
C GLY A 120 -19.51 15.78 10.39
N LYS A 121 -18.68 14.91 11.00
CA LYS A 121 -17.36 15.31 11.53
C LYS A 121 -16.41 15.78 10.43
N PHE A 122 -16.42 15.13 9.28
CA PHE A 122 -15.62 15.55 8.12
C PHE A 122 -16.04 16.94 7.66
N SER A 123 -17.35 17.18 7.53
CA SER A 123 -17.91 18.46 7.10
C SER A 123 -17.59 19.59 8.09
N ASP A 124 -17.69 19.33 9.39
CA ASP A 124 -17.36 20.30 10.44
C ASP A 124 -15.87 20.69 10.43
N ILE A 125 -14.97 19.71 10.31
CA ILE A 125 -13.51 19.95 10.32
C ILE A 125 -13.06 20.67 9.05
N THR A 126 -13.63 20.34 7.90
CA THR A 126 -13.22 20.89 6.61
C THR A 126 -13.98 22.16 6.23
N LYS A 127 -14.91 22.62 7.08
CA LYS A 127 -15.70 23.83 6.87
C LYS A 127 -14.80 25.04 6.61
N GLY A 128 -15.11 25.78 5.54
CA GLY A 128 -14.34 26.94 5.13
C GLY A 128 -13.05 26.63 4.35
N THR A 129 -12.81 25.36 4.01
CA THR A 129 -11.71 24.94 3.14
C THR A 129 -12.25 24.40 1.81
N GLU A 130 -11.38 24.32 0.80
CA GLU A 130 -11.71 23.66 -0.47
C GLU A 130 -11.61 22.13 -0.40
N LEU A 131 -11.23 21.56 0.75
CA LEU A 131 -10.99 20.13 0.91
C LEU A 131 -12.24 19.31 0.58
N VAL A 132 -13.43 19.78 0.93
CA VAL A 132 -14.70 19.10 0.60
C VAL A 132 -14.82 18.84 -0.91
N ASN A 133 -14.27 19.73 -1.75
CA ASN A 133 -14.33 19.60 -3.20
C ASN A 133 -13.56 18.39 -3.74
N LEU A 134 -12.52 17.93 -3.03
CA LEU A 134 -11.68 16.82 -3.47
C LEU A 134 -12.41 15.47 -3.42
N TRP A 135 -13.45 15.33 -2.59
CA TRP A 135 -14.18 14.08 -2.38
C TRP A 135 -15.67 14.15 -2.77
N LYS A 136 -16.09 15.18 -3.50
CA LYS A 136 -17.49 15.36 -3.95
C LYS A 136 -18.08 14.16 -4.69
N ASN A 137 -17.25 13.39 -5.39
CA ASN A 137 -17.70 12.22 -6.16
C ASN A 137 -17.73 10.93 -5.33
N TYR A 138 -17.33 10.99 -4.05
CA TYR A 138 -17.11 9.83 -3.18
C TYR A 138 -17.92 9.86 -1.87
N MET A 139 -18.34 11.04 -1.45
CA MET A 139 -19.31 11.24 -0.37
C MET A 139 -20.72 11.18 -0.93
#